data_AF-A0A2D7PNF1-F1
#
_entry.id   AF-A0A2D7PNF1-F1
#
_cell.length_a   1.000
_cell.length_b   1.000
_cell.length_c   1.000
_cell.angle_alpha   90.00
_cell.angle_beta   90.00
_cell.angle_gamma   90.00
#
_symmetry.space_group_name_H-M   'P 1'
#
loop_
_entity.id
_entity.type
_entity.pdbx_description
1 polymer ?
#
loop_
_entity_poly.entity_id
_entity_poly.type
_entity_poly.pdbx_seq_one_letter_code
_entity_poly.pdbx_strand_id
1 'polypeptide(L)'
;MIDFTLFVFTLISVVTSAICTTAIVDKVVFSPLFQERWYEEDFERSMYTHVVFFFIDGVCAIAMLVLSAEAWVPFIIVFIGWIFSGVSYYYHQKILHEMATIGVERTLRRCNIVRSMLWFARFVCVFAFCINLVYRGV
;
A
#
# COMPACT_ATOMS: atom_id res chain seq x y z
N MET A 1 -22.08 -18.46 12.11
CA MET A 1 -20.71 -18.76 12.62
C MET A 1 -19.75 -18.05 11.70
N ILE A 2 -19.07 -17.00 12.18
CA ILE A 2 -18.07 -16.29 11.37
C ILE A 2 -16.96 -17.28 11.01
N ASP A 3 -16.56 -17.33 9.74
CA ASP A 3 -15.33 -18.03 9.38
C ASP A 3 -14.16 -17.27 10.00
N PHE A 4 -13.75 -17.74 11.17
CA PHE A 4 -12.71 -17.12 12.00
C PHE A 4 -11.42 -16.90 11.20
N THR A 5 -11.13 -17.81 10.27
CA THR A 5 -9.98 -17.73 9.37
C THR A 5 -10.05 -16.51 8.47
N LEU A 6 -11.19 -16.31 7.79
CA LEU A 6 -11.42 -15.16 6.92
C LEU A 6 -11.39 -13.84 7.70
N PHE A 7 -11.94 -13.83 8.92
CA PHE A 7 -11.92 -12.66 9.78
C PHE A 7 -10.49 -12.27 10.19
N VAL A 8 -9.66 -13.23 10.60
CA VAL A 8 -8.26 -12.98 10.97
C VAL A 8 -7.46 -12.44 9.79
N PHE A 9 -7.57 -13.05 8.60
CA PHE A 9 -6.88 -12.55 7.41
C PHE A 9 -7.34 -11.14 7.01
N THR A 10 -8.64 -10.85 7.14
CA THR A 10 -9.18 -9.52 6.89
C THR A 10 -8.62 -8.51 7.89
N LEU A 11 -8.56 -8.86 9.18
CA LEU A 11 -8.02 -7.98 10.22
C LEU A 11 -6.54 -7.65 9.99
N ILE A 12 -5.73 -8.67 9.68
CA ILE A 12 -4.32 -8.47 9.33
C ILE A 12 -4.22 -7.52 8.14
N SER A 13 -5.02 -7.74 7.09
CA SER A 13 -5.03 -6.89 5.90
C SER A 13 -5.44 -5.44 6.18
N VAL A 14 -6.39 -5.20 7.10
CA VAL A 14 -6.75 -3.83 7.53
C VAL A 14 -5.53 -3.15 8.16
N VAL A 15 -4.85 -3.83 9.09
CA VAL A 15 -3.71 -3.28 9.82
C VAL A 15 -2.54 -2.99 8.89
N THR A 16 -2.18 -3.93 8.02
CA THR A 16 -1.11 -3.73 7.03
C THR A 16 -1.45 -2.60 6.06
N SER A 17 -2.68 -2.53 5.57
CA SER A 17 -3.12 -1.45 4.69
C SER A 17 -3.08 -0.09 5.40
N ALA A 18 -3.40 -0.02 6.70
CA ALA A 18 -3.30 1.21 7.47
C ALA A 18 -1.85 1.68 7.67
N ILE A 19 -0.93 0.76 8.00
CA ILE A 19 0.52 1.04 8.12
C ILE A 19 1.05 1.57 6.79
N CYS A 20 0.79 0.88 5.68
CA CYS A 20 1.24 1.31 4.37
C CYS A 20 0.65 2.67 3.97
N THR A 21 -0.64 2.91 4.25
CA THR A 21 -1.30 4.18 3.90
C THR A 21 -0.68 5.33 4.68
N THR A 22 -0.57 5.20 6.00
CA THR A 22 -0.03 6.26 6.88
C THR A 22 1.39 6.64 6.51
N ALA A 23 2.25 5.66 6.25
CA ALA A 23 3.64 5.92 5.91
C ALA A 23 3.83 6.49 4.49
N ILE A 24 2.99 6.10 3.52
CA ILE A 24 3.01 6.71 2.19
C ILE A 24 2.52 8.15 2.26
N VAL A 25 1.44 8.41 3.01
CA VAL A 25 0.93 9.78 3.20
C VAL A 25 1.97 10.66 3.88
N ASP A 26 2.61 10.18 4.95
CA ASP A 26 3.70 10.88 5.63
C ASP A 26 4.83 11.28 4.66
N LYS A 27 5.31 10.32 3.86
CA LYS A 27 6.43 10.54 2.94
C LYS A 27 6.05 11.35 1.69
N VAL A 28 4.82 11.26 1.19
CA VAL A 28 4.40 11.95 -0.05
C VAL A 28 3.86 13.35 0.22
N VAL A 29 3.19 13.54 1.36
CA VAL A 29 2.50 14.79 1.69
C VAL A 29 3.33 15.64 2.65
N PHE A 30 3.84 15.04 3.73
CA PHE A 30 4.47 15.80 4.81
C PHE A 30 5.98 15.97 4.60
N SER A 31 6.71 14.94 4.22
CA SER A 31 8.17 15.02 4.04
C SER A 31 8.64 16.16 3.09
N PRO A 32 7.99 16.42 1.93
CA PRO A 32 8.35 17.53 1.05
C PRO A 32 8.09 18.93 1.65
N LEU A 33 7.24 19.03 2.69
CA LEU A 33 6.92 20.30 3.34
C LEU A 33 7.87 20.65 4.48
N PHE A 34 8.54 19.66 5.08
CA PHE A 34 9.31 19.86 6.30
C PHE A 34 10.83 19.68 6.13
N GLN A 35 11.32 18.78 5.26
CA GLN A 35 12.76 18.46 5.19
C GLN A 35 13.22 17.98 3.80
N GLU A 36 13.55 18.92 2.90
CA GLU A 36 14.13 18.59 1.58
C GLU A 36 15.52 17.92 1.67
N ARG A 37 16.30 18.19 2.73
CA ARG A 37 17.71 17.73 2.85
C ARG A 37 17.91 16.23 3.13
N TRP A 38 16.89 15.51 3.60
CA TRP A 38 17.01 14.10 4.01
C TRP A 38 16.08 13.17 3.24
N TYR A 39 15.36 13.69 2.24
CA TYR A 39 14.28 12.99 1.56
C TYR A 39 14.70 11.64 0.96
N GLU A 40 15.93 11.50 0.47
CA GLU A 40 16.43 10.26 -0.16
C GLU A 40 16.66 9.12 0.85
N GLU A 41 17.45 9.34 1.91
CA GLU A 41 17.73 8.32 2.94
C GLU A 41 16.43 7.86 3.64
N ASP A 42 15.51 8.79 3.83
CA ASP A 42 14.23 8.56 4.47
C ASP A 42 13.22 7.84 3.59
N PHE A 43 13.34 7.99 2.27
CA PHE A 43 12.52 7.26 1.29
C PHE A 43 13.01 5.81 1.15
N GLU A 44 14.32 5.60 1.15
CA GLU A 44 14.93 4.29 1.01
C GLU A 44 14.63 3.38 2.21
N ARG A 45 14.83 3.88 3.45
CA ARG A 45 14.44 3.16 4.68
C ARG A 45 12.96 2.86 4.76
N SER A 46 12.14 3.80 4.28
CA SER A 46 10.70 3.58 4.18
C SER A 46 10.44 2.43 3.21
N MET A 47 10.94 2.46 1.97
CA MET A 47 10.71 1.40 0.99
C MET A 47 11.06 0.00 1.49
N TYR A 48 12.23 -0.19 2.11
CA TYR A 48 12.62 -1.50 2.67
C TYR A 48 11.64 -2.01 3.75
N THR A 49 11.19 -1.11 4.62
CA THR A 49 10.25 -1.45 5.70
C THR A 49 8.87 -1.81 5.14
N HIS A 50 8.43 -1.14 4.07
CA HIS A 50 7.12 -1.37 3.46
C HIS A 50 7.02 -2.65 2.63
N VAL A 51 8.13 -3.14 2.07
CA VAL A 51 8.13 -4.37 1.26
C VAL A 51 7.57 -5.55 2.06
N VAL A 52 7.94 -5.68 3.34
CA VAL A 52 7.45 -6.76 4.20
C VAL A 52 5.93 -6.65 4.42
N PHE A 53 5.43 -5.45 4.72
CA PHE A 53 3.99 -5.22 4.89
C PHE A 53 3.20 -5.42 3.60
N PHE A 54 3.76 -5.04 2.45
CA PHE A 54 3.17 -5.33 1.14
C PHE A 54 3.06 -6.81 0.86
N PHE A 55 4.09 -7.59 1.18
CA PHE A 55 4.07 -9.03 1.01
C PHE A 55 3.02 -9.69 1.90
N ILE A 56 2.98 -9.31 3.19
CA ILE A 56 1.97 -9.81 4.14
C ILE A 56 0.56 -9.46 3.65
N ASP A 57 0.31 -8.22 3.19
CA ASP A 57 -0.99 -7.82 2.68
C ASP A 57 -1.41 -8.61 1.43
N GLY A 58 -0.45 -8.91 0.54
CA GLY A 58 -0.71 -9.73 -0.65
C GLY A 58 -1.07 -11.17 -0.31
N VAL A 59 -0.35 -11.80 0.63
CA VAL A 59 -0.68 -13.15 1.12
C VAL A 59 -2.08 -13.15 1.75
N CYS A 60 -2.39 -12.13 2.56
CA CYS A 60 -3.72 -11.99 3.17
C CYS A 60 -4.81 -11.79 2.11
N ALA A 61 -4.57 -10.97 1.08
CA ALA A 61 -5.52 -10.76 0.00
C ALA A 61 -5.79 -12.02 -0.81
N ILE A 62 -4.76 -12.85 -1.08
CA ILE A 62 -4.92 -14.16 -1.73
C ILE A 62 -5.73 -15.10 -0.84
N ALA A 63 -5.39 -15.19 0.45
CA ALA A 63 -6.12 -16.03 1.40
C ALA A 63 -7.60 -15.61 1.50
N MET A 64 -7.89 -14.32 1.58
CA MET A 64 -9.26 -13.78 1.56
C MET A 64 -10.00 -14.16 0.27
N LEU A 65 -9.33 -14.11 -0.88
CA LEU A 65 -9.92 -14.47 -2.17
C LEU A 65 -10.27 -15.95 -2.28
N VAL A 66 -9.40 -16.82 -1.76
CA VAL A 66 -9.65 -18.27 -1.70
C VAL A 66 -10.83 -18.59 -0.77
N LEU A 67 -10.95 -17.85 0.34
CA LEU A 67 -12.00 -18.05 1.34
C LEU A 67 -13.33 -17.35 1.00
N SER A 68 -13.31 -16.30 0.17
CA SER A 68 -14.50 -15.56 -0.21
C SER A 68 -14.39 -14.96 -1.61
N ALA A 69 -15.34 -15.32 -2.48
CA ALA A 69 -15.45 -14.74 -3.82
C ALA A 69 -15.75 -13.23 -3.80
N GLU A 70 -16.20 -12.66 -2.69
CA GLU A 70 -16.46 -11.22 -2.59
C GLU A 70 -15.17 -10.40 -2.40
N ALA A 71 -14.03 -11.05 -2.12
CA ALA A 71 -12.75 -10.40 -1.91
C ALA A 71 -11.98 -10.05 -3.21
N TRP A 72 -12.62 -10.10 -4.39
CA TRP A 72 -11.99 -9.69 -5.66
C TRP A 72 -11.57 -8.23 -5.69
N VAL A 73 -12.43 -7.32 -5.23
CA VAL A 73 -12.13 -5.88 -5.21
C VAL A 73 -10.89 -5.56 -4.36
N PRO A 74 -10.81 -6.00 -3.08
CA PRO A 74 -9.60 -5.78 -2.29
C PRO A 74 -8.34 -6.40 -2.92
N PHE A 75 -8.47 -7.57 -3.56
CA PHE A 75 -7.36 -8.22 -4.26
C PHE A 75 -6.86 -7.44 -5.49
N ILE A 76 -7.77 -6.97 -6.35
CA ILE A 76 -7.39 -6.20 -7.55
C ILE A 76 -6.66 -4.91 -7.15
N ILE A 77 -7.14 -4.22 -6.12
CA ILE A 77 -6.52 -2.98 -5.65
C ILE A 77 -5.10 -3.24 -5.12
N VAL A 78 -4.87 -4.30 -4.33
CA VAL A 78 -3.50 -4.60 -3.85
C VAL A 78 -2.56 -4.96 -5.01
N PHE A 79 -3.06 -5.72 -6.00
CA PHE A 79 -2.25 -6.11 -7.15
C PHE A 79 -1.83 -4.89 -8.00
N ILE A 80 -2.76 -3.98 -8.27
CA ILE A 80 -2.45 -2.71 -8.94
C ILE A 80 -1.50 -1.87 -8.07
N GLY A 81 -1.73 -1.83 -6.75
CA GLY A 81 -0.86 -1.16 -5.79
C GLY A 81 0.58 -1.67 -5.82
N TRP A 82 0.79 -2.98 -5.97
CA TRP A 82 2.11 -3.58 -6.15
C TRP A 82 2.78 -3.12 -7.44
N ILE A 83 2.07 -3.11 -8.56
CA ILE A 83 2.61 -2.64 -9.85
C ILE A 83 3.09 -1.19 -9.72
N PHE A 84 2.27 -0.29 -9.17
CA PHE A 84 2.67 1.11 -8.99
C PHE A 84 3.79 1.30 -7.97
N SER A 85 3.88 0.42 -6.97
CA SER A 85 5.00 0.42 -6.02
C SER A 85 6.31 0.00 -6.69
N GLY A 86 6.28 -1.00 -7.58
CA GLY A 86 7.43 -1.41 -8.38
C GLY A 86 7.87 -0.31 -9.37
N VAL A 87 6.93 0.36 -10.02
CA VAL A 87 7.22 1.51 -10.90
C VAL A 87 7.85 2.66 -10.10
N SER A 88 7.33 2.97 -8.90
CA SER A 88 7.91 4.00 -8.03
C SER A 88 9.35 3.63 -7.61
N TYR A 89 9.58 2.37 -7.25
CA TYR A 89 10.91 1.87 -6.92
C TYR A 89 11.89 1.99 -8.09
N TYR A 90 11.46 1.63 -9.30
CA TYR A 90 12.28 1.76 -10.51
C TYR A 90 12.72 3.21 -10.74
N TYR A 91 11.80 4.18 -10.66
CA TYR A 91 12.14 5.59 -10.85
C TYR A 91 13.01 6.14 -9.71
N HIS A 92 12.85 5.65 -8.49
CA HIS A 92 13.73 6.01 -7.39
C HIS A 92 15.17 5.51 -7.63
N GLN A 93 15.34 4.25 -8.02
CA GLN A 93 16.67 3.71 -8.39
C GLN A 93 17.29 4.47 -9.57
N LYS A 94 16.47 4.92 -10.52
CA LYS A 94 16.92 5.74 -11.64
C LYS A 94 17.49 7.09 -11.18
N ILE A 95 16.88 7.73 -10.18
CA ILE A 95 17.40 8.99 -9.60
C ILE A 95 18.79 8.75 -8.98
N LEU A 96 18.95 7.65 -8.23
CA LEU A 96 20.20 7.30 -7.56
C LEU A 96 21.35 7.02 -8.55
N HIS A 97 21.05 6.39 -9.69
CA HIS A 97 22.08 5.97 -10.65
C HIS A 97 22.35 6.95 -11.80
N GLU A 98 21.33 7.65 -12.31
CA GLU A 98 21.45 8.52 -13.49
C GLU A 98 21.42 10.03 -13.15
N MET A 99 21.44 10.37 -11.85
CA MET A 99 21.16 11.70 -11.29
C MET A 99 19.73 12.19 -11.48
N ALA A 100 19.28 13.04 -10.54
CA ALA A 100 17.95 13.61 -10.51
C ALA A 100 17.71 14.57 -11.70
N THR A 101 16.91 14.15 -12.68
CA THR A 101 16.36 15.06 -13.69
C THR A 101 14.94 15.48 -13.30
N ILE A 102 14.57 16.73 -13.60
CA ILE A 102 13.24 17.30 -13.29
C ILE A 102 12.10 16.41 -13.80
N GLY A 103 12.29 15.74 -14.94
CA GLY A 103 11.31 14.83 -15.53
C GLY A 103 11.13 13.54 -14.72
N VAL A 104 12.22 12.95 -14.23
CA VAL A 104 12.19 11.72 -13.43
C VAL A 104 11.59 11.99 -12.05
N GLU A 105 11.97 13.08 -11.39
CA GLU A 105 11.40 13.49 -10.10
C GLU A 105 9.89 13.74 -10.18
N ARG A 106 9.43 14.46 -11.22
CA ARG A 106 7.99 14.71 -11.43
C ARG A 106 7.23 13.41 -11.66
N THR A 107 7.82 12.46 -12.38
CA THR A 107 7.22 11.15 -12.64
C THR A 107 7.14 10.32 -11.37
N LEU A 108 8.22 10.26 -10.58
CA LEU A 108 8.24 9.61 -9.27
C LEU A 108 7.17 10.19 -8.33
N ARG A 109 7.05 11.51 -8.28
CA ARG A 109 6.03 12.18 -7.46
C ARG A 109 4.61 11.79 -7.88
N ARG A 110 4.31 11.78 -9.18
CA ARG A 110 3.00 11.34 -9.70
C ARG A 110 2.71 9.87 -9.36
N CYS A 111 3.70 8.98 -9.56
CA CYS A 111 3.57 7.57 -9.19
C CYS A 111 3.27 7.40 -7.69
N ASN A 112 3.95 8.17 -6.85
CA ASN A 112 3.73 8.14 -5.41
C ASN A 112 2.35 8.68 -4.98
N ILE A 113 1.82 9.71 -5.65
CA ILE A 113 0.44 10.19 -5.42
C ILE A 113 -0.58 9.10 -5.77
N VAL A 114 -0.45 8.49 -6.97
CA VAL A 114 -1.34 7.41 -7.40
C VAL A 114 -1.25 6.22 -6.44
N ARG A 115 -0.03 5.87 -6.01
CA ARG A 115 0.22 4.84 -5.00
C ARG A 115 -0.51 5.16 -3.70
N SER A 116 -0.41 6.39 -3.19
CA SER A 116 -1.13 6.82 -1.98
C SER A 116 -2.64 6.68 -2.12
N MET A 117 -3.21 7.07 -3.26
CA MET A 117 -4.65 6.95 -3.52
C MET A 117 -5.10 5.48 -3.55
N LEU A 118 -4.30 4.60 -4.16
CA LEU A 118 -4.58 3.16 -4.21
C LEU A 118 -4.56 2.53 -2.82
N TRP A 119 -3.57 2.86 -1.99
CA TRP A 119 -3.48 2.34 -0.62
C TRP A 119 -4.60 2.85 0.29
N PHE A 120 -5.01 4.10 0.12
CA PHE A 120 -6.18 4.63 0.81
C PHE A 120 -7.48 3.93 0.37
N ALA A 121 -7.70 3.77 -0.94
CA ALA A 121 -8.85 3.05 -1.47
C ALA A 121 -8.87 1.59 -0.97
N ARG A 122 -7.70 0.94 -0.96
CA ARG A 122 -7.50 -0.41 -0.40
C ARG A 122 -7.97 -0.47 1.04
N PHE A 123 -7.48 0.44 1.89
CA PHE A 123 -7.83 0.49 3.32
C PHE A 123 -9.36 0.57 3.51
N VAL A 124 -10.01 1.50 2.80
CA VAL A 124 -11.47 1.66 2.86
C VAL A 124 -12.18 0.38 2.41
N CYS A 125 -11.71 -0.27 1.34
CA CYS A 125 -12.28 -1.53 0.87
C CYS A 125 -12.11 -2.69 1.86
N VAL A 126 -10.92 -2.90 2.45
CA VAL A 126 -10.76 -3.96 3.47
C VAL A 126 -11.66 -3.65 4.67
N PHE A 127 -11.70 -2.39 5.10
CA PHE A 127 -12.44 -1.98 6.28
C PHE A 127 -13.94 -2.21 6.09
N ALA A 128 -14.50 -1.81 4.94
CA ALA A 128 -15.89 -2.09 4.59
C ALA A 128 -16.17 -3.61 4.50
N PHE A 129 -15.24 -4.38 3.94
CA PHE A 129 -15.35 -5.84 3.89
C PHE A 129 -15.34 -6.47 5.30
N CYS A 130 -14.47 -5.99 6.19
CA CYS A 130 -14.40 -6.40 7.59
C CYS A 130 -15.71 -6.10 8.32
N ILE A 131 -16.27 -4.90 8.14
CA ILE A 131 -17.57 -4.52 8.71
C ILE A 131 -18.67 -5.46 8.21
N ASN A 132 -18.72 -5.74 6.90
CA ASN A 132 -19.71 -6.63 6.32
C ASN A 132 -19.62 -8.05 6.90
N LEU A 133 -18.40 -8.58 7.07
CA LEU A 133 -18.17 -9.87 7.72
C LEU A 133 -18.69 -9.91 9.16
N VAL A 134 -18.49 -8.84 9.93
CA VAL A 134 -19.00 -8.73 11.30
C VAL A 134 -20.53 -8.74 11.30
N TYR A 135 -21.17 -7.97 10.42
CA TYR A 135 -22.64 -7.92 10.33
C TYR A 135 -23.28 -9.22 9.85
N ARG A 136 -22.64 -9.97 8.94
CA ARG A 136 -23.12 -11.31 8.51
C ARG A 136 -22.93 -12.39 9.57
N GLY A 137 -22.09 -12.11 10.57
CA GLY A 137 -21.77 -13.00 11.67
C GLY A 137 -22.75 -12.95 12.84
N VAL A 138 -23.56 -11.89 12.91
CA VAL A 138 -24.69 -11.69 13.83
C VAL A 138 -25.96 -12.22 13.19
#